data_AF-A0A5B1MAF0-F1
#
_entry.id   AF-A0A5B1MAF0-F1
#
_cell.length_a   1.000
_cell.length_b   1.000
_cell.length_c   1.000
_cell.angle_alpha   90.00
_cell.angle_beta   90.00
_cell.angle_gamma   90.00
#
_symmetry.space_group_name_H-M   'P 1'
#
loop_
_entity.id
_entity.type
_entity.pdbx_description
1 polymer ?
#
loop_
_entity_poly.entity_id
_entity_poly.type
_entity_poly.pdbx_seq_one_letter_code
_entity_poly.pdbx_strand_id
1 'polypeptide(L)'
;MPTGHRADGSRGFTAVTRVGALLLLVVAVVACTGSGQRPSAAAPVAGCRVFPADNWWHADISDLPVHDRSADWLARMSPESDLHPDFGPSYGDGPAYGIPVTVVRGDHRKVRVRFTYASESDRVRYPFGRDTRIEGGRRSDGDRHAIVVDRDRCRLYETWATRVRDGRWRAGSGAVWSLRSNDLRPDGWTSADAAGLPVLPGLLRWREVRDDRIDHAIRFTTDETSSHHLWPARHDAGSHTSLAYPPMGARFRLDPGFDTTGYGRLARRVIRAFQTYGLVLADNGSPWFFQGEQHRAWPERLIADLKQIPADAFVAVDTSSLMVDLDSGAVN
;
A
#
# COMPACT_ATOMS: atom_id res chain seq x y z
N MET A 1 -82.79 -12.75 24.13
CA MET A 1 -83.66 -12.90 22.94
C MET A 1 -84.89 -12.03 23.16
N PRO A 2 -85.45 -11.28 22.18
CA PRO A 2 -85.27 -11.40 20.72
C PRO A 2 -84.78 -10.07 20.04
N THR A 3 -83.91 -10.16 19.03
CA THR A 3 -84.13 -9.86 17.58
C THR A 3 -84.35 -8.39 17.21
N GLY A 4 -83.45 -7.85 16.37
CA GLY A 4 -83.43 -6.43 15.97
C GLY A 4 -84.11 -6.11 14.64
N HIS A 5 -83.83 -4.90 14.11
CA HIS A 5 -83.79 -4.60 12.68
C HIS A 5 -83.24 -3.19 12.40
N ARG A 6 -82.73 -3.03 11.17
CA ARG A 6 -82.09 -1.86 10.55
C ARG A 6 -83.01 -0.63 10.48
N ALA A 7 -82.43 0.58 10.44
CA ALA A 7 -82.29 1.40 9.21
C ALA A 7 -81.88 2.85 9.54
N ASP A 8 -80.83 3.28 8.82
CA ASP A 8 -80.62 4.54 8.09
C ASP A 8 -81.08 5.90 8.65
N GLY A 9 -80.23 6.92 8.51
CA GLY A 9 -80.58 8.30 8.85
C GLY A 9 -79.39 9.25 9.00
N SER A 10 -78.90 9.71 7.86
CA SER A 10 -78.06 10.90 7.62
C SER A 10 -78.10 12.00 8.70
N ARG A 11 -76.93 12.47 9.14
CA ARG A 11 -76.79 13.76 9.84
C ARG A 11 -75.59 14.55 9.30
N GLY A 12 -75.89 15.80 8.99
CA GLY A 12 -75.04 16.73 8.26
C GLY A 12 -73.83 17.21 9.04
N PHE A 13 -72.80 17.54 8.26
CA PHE A 13 -71.61 18.24 8.68
C PHE A 13 -71.95 19.68 9.11
N THR A 14 -71.62 20.04 10.35
CA THR A 14 -71.41 21.43 10.75
C THR A 14 -69.91 21.66 10.85
N ALA A 15 -69.42 22.61 10.06
CA ALA A 15 -68.02 22.98 9.95
C ALA A 15 -67.52 23.66 11.24
N VAL A 16 -66.46 23.12 11.82
CA VAL A 16 -65.66 23.81 12.84
C VAL A 16 -64.37 24.28 12.15
N THR A 17 -64.27 25.58 11.93
CA THR A 17 -63.09 26.24 11.38
C THR A 17 -61.96 26.20 12.41
N ARG A 18 -61.01 25.27 12.25
CA ARG A 18 -59.74 25.28 13.00
C ARG A 18 -58.72 26.10 12.22
N VAL A 19 -58.33 27.23 12.79
CA VAL A 19 -57.15 28.01 12.37
C VAL A 19 -55.92 27.15 12.68
N GLY A 20 -55.34 26.53 11.64
CA GLY A 20 -54.07 25.81 11.74
C GLY A 20 -52.92 26.81 11.75
N ALA A 21 -52.20 26.91 12.87
CA ALA A 21 -50.90 27.56 12.91
C ALA A 21 -49.91 26.71 12.08
N LEU A 22 -49.44 27.28 10.97
CA LEU A 22 -48.43 26.68 10.11
C LEU A 22 -47.08 26.77 10.83
N LEU A 23 -46.67 25.71 11.54
CA LEU A 23 -45.28 25.57 11.97
C LEU A 23 -44.43 25.31 10.73
N LEU A 24 -43.74 26.35 10.26
CA LEU A 24 -42.63 26.22 9.31
C LEU A 24 -41.47 25.52 10.03
N LEU A 25 -41.39 24.21 9.85
CA LEU A 25 -40.23 23.42 10.23
C LEU A 25 -39.09 23.81 9.28
N VAL A 26 -38.19 24.69 9.72
CA VAL A 26 -36.93 24.93 9.01
C VAL A 26 -36.07 23.69 9.23
N VAL A 27 -36.12 22.74 8.30
CA VAL A 27 -35.14 21.67 8.21
C VAL A 27 -33.84 22.34 7.77
N ALA A 28 -32.94 22.59 8.72
CA ALA A 28 -31.57 22.91 8.39
C ALA A 28 -30.97 21.68 7.71
N VAL A 29 -30.86 21.71 6.38
CA VAL A 29 -30.04 20.76 5.64
C VAL A 29 -28.61 21.06 6.04
N VAL A 30 -28.11 20.33 7.05
CA VAL A 30 -26.68 20.22 7.28
C VAL A 30 -26.15 19.48 6.06
N ALA A 31 -25.62 20.24 5.10
CA ALA A 31 -24.79 19.65 4.07
C ALA A 31 -23.60 19.02 4.82
N CYS A 32 -23.61 17.70 4.96
CA CYS A 32 -22.41 16.94 5.20
C CYS A 32 -21.50 17.24 4.03
N THR A 33 -20.65 18.26 4.15
CA THR A 33 -19.46 18.36 3.34
C THR A 33 -18.68 17.11 3.66
N GLY A 34 -18.80 16.09 2.80
CA GLY A 34 -17.88 14.97 2.81
C GLY A 34 -16.49 15.55 2.91
N SER A 35 -15.71 15.03 3.86
CA SER A 35 -14.29 15.33 4.02
C SER A 35 -13.61 14.90 2.71
N GLY A 36 -13.66 15.76 1.70
CA GLY A 36 -12.94 15.58 0.47
C GLY A 36 -11.48 15.55 0.87
N GLN A 37 -10.89 14.36 0.88
CA GLN A 37 -9.46 14.16 1.06
C GLN A 37 -8.79 15.14 0.11
N ARG A 38 -8.08 16.14 0.66
CA ARG A 38 -7.22 16.98 -0.16
C ARG A 38 -6.28 16.00 -0.87
N PRO A 39 -6.19 15.99 -2.21
CA PRO A 39 -5.30 15.08 -2.89
C PRO A 39 -3.90 15.38 -2.38
N SER A 40 -3.37 14.48 -1.55
CA SER A 40 -2.00 14.56 -1.11
C SER A 40 -1.13 14.50 -2.36
N ALA A 41 -0.21 15.44 -2.48
CA ALA A 41 0.69 15.53 -3.61
C ALA A 41 1.95 14.75 -3.26
N ALA A 42 1.86 13.42 -3.35
CA ALA A 42 2.99 12.49 -3.30
C ALA A 42 4.18 13.08 -4.02
N ALA A 43 5.39 12.97 -3.44
CA ALA A 43 6.56 13.46 -4.12
C ALA A 43 6.70 12.70 -5.45
N PRO A 44 6.56 13.37 -6.61
CA PRO A 44 6.54 12.65 -7.87
C PRO A 44 7.89 11.97 -8.10
N VAL A 45 7.85 10.74 -8.59
CA VAL A 45 9.04 10.01 -9.03
C VAL A 45 9.28 10.38 -10.49
N ALA A 46 10.40 11.07 -10.74
CA ALA A 46 10.75 11.55 -12.07
C ALA A 46 9.70 12.45 -12.75
N GLY A 47 8.88 13.17 -11.96
CA GLY A 47 7.80 14.01 -12.49
C GLY A 47 6.47 13.27 -12.72
N CYS A 48 6.41 11.98 -12.42
CA CYS A 48 5.20 11.18 -12.43
C CYS A 48 4.65 11.04 -11.02
N ARG A 49 3.35 11.28 -10.85
CA ARG A 49 2.63 10.79 -9.66
C ARG A 49 2.71 9.26 -9.66
N VAL A 50 2.88 8.67 -8.49
CA VAL A 50 2.91 7.22 -8.33
C VAL A 50 1.49 6.76 -8.03
N PHE A 51 0.75 6.45 -9.10
CA PHE A 51 -0.68 6.13 -9.12
C PHE A 51 -1.66 7.30 -8.94
N PRO A 52 -2.93 7.12 -9.37
CA PRO A 52 -4.02 8.04 -9.09
C PRO A 52 -4.21 8.36 -7.60
N ALA A 53 -4.87 9.47 -7.29
CA ALA A 53 -5.04 9.93 -5.89
C ALA A 53 -5.94 9.01 -5.05
N ASP A 54 -6.91 8.39 -5.71
CA ASP A 54 -7.86 7.42 -5.18
C ASP A 54 -7.29 6.00 -5.19
N ASN A 55 -5.97 5.82 -5.28
CA ASN A 55 -5.37 4.50 -5.23
C ASN A 55 -5.17 4.02 -3.77
N TRP A 56 -5.34 2.72 -3.54
CA TRP A 56 -5.16 2.03 -2.24
C TRP A 56 -3.83 2.31 -1.55
N TRP A 57 -2.76 2.58 -2.29
CA TRP A 57 -1.49 3.01 -1.70
C TRP A 57 -1.66 4.28 -0.87
N HIS A 58 -2.51 5.21 -1.29
CA HIS A 58 -2.75 6.52 -0.68
C HIS A 58 -3.94 6.56 0.29
N ALA A 59 -4.63 5.44 0.51
CA ALA A 59 -5.79 5.40 1.38
C ALA A 59 -5.40 5.70 2.84
N ASP A 60 -6.13 6.62 3.47
CA ASP A 60 -6.05 6.86 4.90
C ASP A 60 -6.73 5.72 5.65
N ILE A 61 -5.98 5.05 6.53
CA ILE A 61 -6.44 3.91 7.30
C ILE A 61 -6.58 4.24 8.80
N SER A 62 -6.37 5.49 9.20
CA SER A 62 -6.27 5.90 10.60
C SER A 62 -7.53 5.54 11.41
N ASP A 63 -8.69 5.58 10.78
CA ASP A 63 -9.99 5.30 11.40
C ASP A 63 -10.57 3.92 11.04
N LEU A 64 -9.85 3.10 10.28
CA LEU A 64 -10.35 1.76 9.92
C LEU A 64 -10.43 0.84 11.15
N PRO A 65 -11.43 -0.06 11.22
CA PRO A 65 -11.54 -1.00 12.32
C PRO A 65 -10.35 -1.96 12.35
N VAL A 66 -9.98 -2.39 13.54
CA VAL A 66 -9.00 -3.47 13.72
C VAL A 66 -9.56 -4.74 13.08
N HIS A 67 -8.73 -5.44 12.33
CA HIS A 67 -9.13 -6.70 11.70
C HIS A 67 -9.32 -7.78 12.77
N ASP A 68 -10.36 -8.61 12.65
CA ASP A 68 -10.72 -9.64 13.64
C ASP A 68 -9.57 -10.63 13.93
N ARG A 69 -8.68 -10.83 12.96
CA ARG A 69 -7.49 -11.71 13.07
C ARG A 69 -6.19 -11.00 13.45
N SER A 70 -6.23 -9.71 13.81
CA SER A 70 -5.02 -8.94 14.11
C SER A 70 -4.13 -9.61 15.15
N ALA A 71 -4.70 -10.10 16.25
CA ALA A 71 -3.94 -10.76 17.32
C ALA A 71 -3.31 -12.09 16.84
N ASP A 72 -4.06 -12.90 16.09
CA ASP A 72 -3.55 -14.17 15.53
C ASP A 72 -2.36 -13.93 14.60
N TRP A 73 -2.49 -12.93 13.70
CA TRP A 73 -1.45 -12.59 12.73
C TRP A 73 -0.19 -12.06 13.41
N LEU A 74 -0.32 -11.09 14.32
CA LEU A 74 0.82 -10.52 15.05
C LEU A 74 1.58 -11.60 15.84
N ALA A 75 0.88 -12.55 16.45
CA ALA A 75 1.50 -13.66 17.17
C ALA A 75 2.39 -14.56 16.29
N ARG A 76 2.27 -14.49 14.95
CA ARG A 76 3.06 -15.25 13.97
C ARG A 76 4.07 -14.41 13.20
N MET A 77 4.31 -13.17 13.63
CA MET A 77 5.19 -12.24 12.95
C MET A 77 6.35 -11.80 13.83
N SER A 78 6.79 -12.61 14.80
CA SER A 78 7.83 -12.22 15.77
C SER A 78 7.50 -10.89 16.50
N PRO A 79 6.37 -10.81 17.25
CA PRO A 79 5.84 -9.55 17.79
C PRO A 79 6.74 -8.86 18.82
N GLU A 80 7.68 -9.60 19.43
CA GLU A 80 8.67 -9.09 20.38
C GLU A 80 9.84 -8.35 19.71
N SER A 81 9.84 -8.25 18.37
CA SER A 81 10.90 -7.58 17.61
C SER A 81 10.60 -6.09 17.47
N ASP A 82 11.65 -5.31 17.21
CA ASP A 82 11.50 -3.96 16.69
C ASP A 82 11.47 -3.96 15.16
N LEU A 83 10.96 -2.89 14.56
CA LEU A 83 11.05 -2.66 13.13
C LEU A 83 12.50 -2.64 12.65
N HIS A 84 12.73 -3.14 11.44
CA HIS A 84 14.02 -3.07 10.78
C HIS A 84 13.92 -2.26 9.48
N PRO A 85 14.49 -1.05 9.43
CA PRO A 85 14.61 -0.31 8.17
C PRO A 85 15.59 -1.04 7.25
N ASP A 86 15.12 -1.60 6.14
CA ASP A 86 15.95 -2.26 5.12
C ASP A 86 16.47 -1.24 4.09
N PHE A 87 17.03 -0.14 4.61
CA PHE A 87 17.64 0.94 3.85
C PHE A 87 18.54 1.78 4.75
N GLY A 88 19.46 2.52 4.14
CA GLY A 88 20.36 3.41 4.86
C GLY A 88 21.83 3.18 4.53
N PRO A 89 22.75 3.74 5.33
CA PRO A 89 24.19 3.55 5.14
C PRO A 89 24.58 2.07 5.22
N SER A 90 25.45 1.64 4.32
CA SER A 90 26.00 0.27 4.27
C SER A 90 27.32 0.11 5.02
N TYR A 91 27.81 1.15 5.69
CA TYR A 91 29.04 1.15 6.49
C TYR A 91 30.29 0.56 5.82
N GLY A 92 30.32 0.52 4.48
CA GLY A 92 31.44 -0.02 3.69
C GLY A 92 31.18 -1.40 3.07
N ASP A 93 30.08 -2.07 3.38
CA ASP A 93 29.74 -3.42 2.90
C ASP A 93 29.29 -3.46 1.43
N GLY A 94 29.20 -2.29 0.79
CA GLY A 94 28.85 -2.18 -0.62
C GLY A 94 28.02 -0.93 -0.92
N PRO A 95 27.16 -0.95 -1.96
CA PRO A 95 26.17 0.11 -2.15
C PRO A 95 25.37 0.34 -0.86
N ALA A 96 24.90 1.57 -0.62
CA ALA A 96 23.94 1.84 0.45
C ALA A 96 22.76 0.85 0.39
N TYR A 97 22.17 0.49 1.54
CA TYR A 97 21.00 -0.39 1.60
C TYR A 97 19.75 0.27 1.00
N GLY A 98 18.78 -0.56 0.64
CA GLY A 98 17.54 -0.19 -0.04
C GLY A 98 17.54 -0.51 -1.54
N ILE A 99 16.38 -0.31 -2.17
CA ILE A 99 16.16 -0.69 -3.57
C ILE A 99 16.40 0.51 -4.49
N PRO A 100 17.31 0.43 -5.47
CA PRO A 100 17.58 1.56 -6.36
C PRO A 100 16.49 1.76 -7.42
N VAL A 101 16.10 3.02 -7.62
CA VAL A 101 15.16 3.45 -8.67
C VAL A 101 15.92 4.06 -9.86
N THR A 102 15.96 3.39 -11.00
CA THR A 102 16.56 3.96 -12.23
C THR A 102 15.51 4.78 -12.97
N VAL A 103 15.87 5.98 -13.43
CA VAL A 103 14.97 6.84 -14.21
C VAL A 103 15.49 6.95 -15.63
N VAL A 104 14.63 6.66 -16.61
CA VAL A 104 14.96 6.73 -18.04
C VAL A 104 13.97 7.63 -18.79
N ARG A 105 14.33 7.97 -20.02
CA ARG A 105 13.46 8.67 -20.98
C ARG A 105 12.69 7.68 -21.85
N GLY A 106 11.67 8.16 -22.56
CA GLY A 106 10.83 7.33 -23.41
C GLY A 106 11.53 6.73 -24.63
N ASP A 107 12.66 7.29 -25.05
CA ASP A 107 13.50 6.79 -26.14
C ASP A 107 14.53 5.74 -25.69
N HIS A 108 14.59 5.42 -24.39
CA HIS A 108 15.53 4.44 -23.87
C HIS A 108 15.34 3.07 -24.53
N ARG A 109 16.44 2.50 -25.04
CA ARG A 109 16.43 1.21 -25.72
C ARG A 109 15.83 0.13 -24.83
N LYS A 110 14.91 -0.66 -25.37
CA LYS A 110 14.28 -1.78 -24.66
C LYS A 110 14.86 -3.12 -25.08
N VAL A 111 15.12 -3.97 -24.10
CA VAL A 111 15.70 -5.31 -24.27
C VAL A 111 14.67 -6.38 -23.89
N ARG A 112 14.90 -7.60 -24.38
CA ARG A 112 14.12 -8.76 -23.92
C ARG A 112 14.71 -9.26 -22.60
N VAL A 113 13.85 -9.58 -21.65
CA VAL A 113 14.21 -10.26 -20.40
C VAL A 113 13.64 -11.67 -20.46
N ARG A 114 14.41 -12.67 -20.04
CA ARG A 114 13.93 -14.05 -19.89
C ARG A 114 13.57 -14.30 -18.43
N PHE A 115 12.38 -14.83 -18.19
CA PHE A 115 11.84 -15.06 -16.84
C PHE A 115 11.89 -16.53 -16.44
N THR A 116 12.10 -16.80 -15.16
CA THR A 116 11.86 -18.12 -14.55
C THR A 116 10.35 -18.35 -14.42
N TYR A 117 9.63 -17.39 -13.83
CA TYR A 117 8.17 -17.37 -13.68
C TYR A 117 7.49 -16.74 -14.91
N ALA A 118 7.77 -17.31 -16.09
CA ALA A 118 7.36 -16.71 -17.36
C ALA A 118 5.85 -16.73 -17.64
N SER A 119 5.07 -17.54 -16.93
CA SER A 119 3.60 -17.59 -16.99
C SER A 119 2.93 -16.42 -16.28
N GLU A 120 3.59 -15.86 -15.27
CA GLU A 120 3.08 -14.79 -14.40
C GLU A 120 3.84 -13.47 -14.59
N SER A 121 4.63 -13.36 -15.65
CA SER A 121 5.44 -12.18 -15.97
C SER A 121 4.99 -11.50 -17.26
N ASP A 122 5.12 -10.18 -17.29
CA ASP A 122 4.72 -9.39 -18.44
C ASP A 122 5.74 -9.55 -19.56
N ARG A 123 5.32 -10.18 -20.66
CA ARG A 123 6.15 -10.49 -21.84
C ARG A 123 6.34 -9.28 -22.75
N VAL A 124 6.82 -8.18 -22.20
CA VAL A 124 7.19 -6.96 -22.91
C VAL A 124 8.71 -6.78 -22.99
N ARG A 125 9.16 -5.75 -23.69
CA ARG A 125 10.57 -5.33 -23.62
C ARG A 125 10.75 -4.32 -22.48
N TYR A 126 11.82 -4.48 -21.72
CA TYR A 126 12.14 -3.66 -20.55
C TYR A 126 13.23 -2.65 -20.92
N PRO A 127 13.17 -1.40 -20.45
CA PRO A 127 14.17 -0.37 -20.73
C PRO A 127 15.44 -0.58 -19.89
N PHE A 128 16.06 -1.76 -19.99
CA PHE A 128 17.27 -2.10 -19.25
C PHE A 128 18.53 -1.84 -20.07
N GLY A 129 19.52 -1.24 -19.42
CA GLY A 129 20.77 -0.75 -19.98
C GLY A 129 21.95 -0.93 -19.04
N ARG A 130 23.08 -0.28 -19.36
CA ARG A 130 24.27 -0.29 -18.48
C ARG A 130 24.03 0.51 -17.19
N ASP A 131 23.18 1.52 -17.30
CA ASP A 131 22.71 2.44 -16.27
C ASP A 131 21.64 1.83 -15.33
N THR A 132 21.00 0.73 -15.71
CA THR A 132 20.07 0.01 -14.82
C THR A 132 20.79 -0.43 -13.57
N ARG A 133 20.37 0.17 -12.45
CA ARG A 133 20.79 -0.18 -11.10
C ARG A 133 20.03 -1.42 -10.64
N ILE A 134 20.73 -2.23 -9.85
CA ILE A 134 20.22 -3.49 -9.29
C ILE A 134 20.55 -3.43 -7.81
N GLU A 135 19.58 -3.76 -6.96
CA GLU A 135 19.74 -3.90 -5.51
C GLU A 135 20.94 -4.81 -5.15
N GLY A 136 21.72 -4.39 -4.16
CA GLY A 136 22.99 -5.04 -3.79
C GLY A 136 24.09 -4.94 -4.86
N GLY A 137 23.78 -4.40 -6.04
CA GLY A 137 24.68 -4.33 -7.19
C GLY A 137 24.61 -5.57 -8.10
N ARG A 138 25.14 -5.43 -9.32
CA ARG A 138 25.06 -6.45 -10.39
C ARG A 138 25.68 -7.81 -10.06
N ARG A 139 26.54 -7.86 -9.05
CA ARG A 139 27.26 -9.06 -8.60
C ARG A 139 26.69 -9.65 -7.31
N SER A 140 25.67 -9.03 -6.72
CA SER A 140 25.02 -9.52 -5.50
C SER A 140 24.37 -10.89 -5.73
N ASP A 141 24.34 -11.70 -4.69
CA ASP A 141 23.65 -12.98 -4.59
C ASP A 141 22.22 -12.87 -4.01
N GLY A 142 21.86 -11.74 -3.39
CA GLY A 142 20.52 -11.46 -2.84
C GLY A 142 19.41 -11.27 -3.89
N ASP A 143 18.35 -10.52 -3.54
CA ASP A 143 17.12 -10.43 -4.35
C ASP A 143 17.34 -9.77 -5.72
N ARG A 144 18.21 -8.77 -5.81
CA ARG A 144 18.54 -8.09 -7.06
C ARG A 144 17.28 -7.53 -7.74
N HIS A 145 16.45 -6.82 -6.97
CA HIS A 145 15.39 -6.01 -7.54
C HIS A 145 15.97 -4.98 -8.52
N ALA A 146 15.31 -4.79 -9.66
CA ALA A 146 15.61 -3.71 -10.59
C ALA A 146 14.33 -2.92 -10.86
N ILE A 147 14.30 -1.67 -10.43
CA ILE A 147 13.18 -0.74 -10.63
C ILE A 147 13.58 0.30 -11.68
N VAL A 148 12.78 0.44 -12.73
CA VAL A 148 12.99 1.45 -13.79
C VAL A 148 11.70 2.22 -14.07
N VAL A 149 11.79 3.56 -13.97
CA VAL A 149 10.70 4.48 -14.32
C VAL A 149 11.00 5.16 -15.66
N ASP A 150 10.16 4.94 -16.65
CA ASP A 150 10.10 5.74 -17.87
C ASP A 150 9.30 7.01 -17.59
N ARG A 151 10.01 8.13 -17.42
CA ARG A 151 9.42 9.40 -16.98
C ARG A 151 8.54 10.07 -18.03
N ASP A 152 8.82 9.84 -19.31
CA ASP A 152 8.06 10.47 -20.39
C ASP A 152 6.70 9.79 -20.56
N ARG A 153 6.59 8.51 -20.16
CA ARG A 153 5.35 7.73 -20.23
C ARG A 153 4.69 7.46 -18.87
N CYS A 154 5.35 7.80 -17.77
CA CYS A 154 4.96 7.40 -16.42
C CYS A 154 4.69 5.90 -16.30
N ARG A 155 5.64 5.11 -16.76
CA ARG A 155 5.56 3.65 -16.78
C ARG A 155 6.64 3.04 -15.90
N LEU A 156 6.23 2.16 -15.01
CA LEU A 156 7.06 1.45 -14.06
C LEU A 156 7.39 0.06 -14.60
N TYR A 157 8.65 -0.33 -14.53
CA TYR A 157 9.15 -1.65 -14.90
C TYR A 157 9.93 -2.21 -13.73
N GLU A 158 9.52 -3.37 -13.22
CA GLU A 158 10.20 -4.00 -12.08
C GLU A 158 10.47 -5.47 -12.36
N THR A 159 11.61 -5.96 -11.89
CA THR A 159 11.98 -7.37 -11.96
C THR A 159 12.67 -7.82 -10.68
N TRP A 160 12.35 -9.03 -10.24
CA TRP A 160 13.04 -9.73 -9.15
C TRP A 160 14.09 -10.71 -9.69
N ALA A 161 15.12 -11.03 -8.89
CA ALA A 161 16.25 -11.89 -9.26
C ALA A 161 16.96 -11.46 -10.57
N THR A 162 17.07 -10.15 -10.80
CA THR A 162 17.58 -9.57 -12.05
C THR A 162 19.06 -9.86 -12.24
N ARG A 163 19.42 -10.47 -13.37
CA ARG A 163 20.80 -10.81 -13.73
C ARG A 163 21.08 -10.47 -15.19
N VAL A 164 22.33 -10.11 -15.47
CA VAL A 164 22.84 -10.01 -16.83
C VAL A 164 24.02 -10.96 -17.01
N ARG A 165 24.00 -11.76 -18.08
CA ARG A 165 25.13 -12.62 -18.50
C ARG A 165 25.29 -12.53 -20.01
N ASP A 166 26.50 -12.24 -20.47
CA ASP A 166 26.83 -12.13 -21.91
C ASP A 166 25.89 -11.17 -22.68
N GLY A 167 25.54 -10.04 -22.05
CA GLY A 167 24.62 -9.04 -22.61
C GLY A 167 23.15 -9.45 -22.65
N ARG A 168 22.78 -10.62 -22.10
CA ARG A 168 21.41 -11.13 -22.03
C ARG A 168 20.83 -10.94 -20.64
N TRP A 169 19.64 -10.35 -20.57
CA TRP A 169 18.92 -10.11 -19.33
C TRP A 169 18.05 -11.31 -18.95
N ARG A 170 18.11 -11.66 -17.66
CA ARG A 170 17.31 -12.70 -17.02
C ARG A 170 16.76 -12.15 -15.71
N ALA A 171 15.61 -12.64 -15.29
CA ALA A 171 14.99 -12.33 -14.01
C ALA A 171 14.16 -13.53 -13.57
N GLY A 172 13.78 -13.59 -12.29
CA GLY A 172 12.80 -14.55 -11.83
C GLY A 172 11.43 -14.19 -12.41
N SER A 173 10.97 -13.00 -12.11
CA SER A 173 9.68 -12.44 -12.55
C SER A 173 9.85 -11.01 -13.09
N GLY A 174 8.82 -10.50 -13.76
CA GLY A 174 8.79 -9.12 -14.23
C GLY A 174 7.38 -8.59 -14.44
N ALA A 175 7.16 -7.36 -13.99
CA ALA A 175 5.85 -6.71 -14.02
C ALA A 175 5.99 -5.24 -14.41
N VAL A 176 4.93 -4.72 -15.04
CA VAL A 176 4.92 -3.39 -15.64
C VAL A 176 3.61 -2.69 -15.34
N TRP A 177 3.68 -1.50 -14.77
CA TRP A 177 2.51 -0.71 -14.39
C TRP A 177 2.49 0.64 -15.10
N SER A 178 1.28 1.12 -15.39
CA SER A 178 1.05 2.53 -15.66
C SER A 178 0.93 3.24 -14.31
N LEU A 179 1.79 4.21 -14.01
CA LEU A 179 1.69 5.02 -12.79
C LEU A 179 0.49 6.00 -12.83
N ARG A 180 -0.35 5.91 -13.87
CA ARG A 180 -1.55 6.72 -14.05
C ARG A 180 -2.84 5.90 -13.94
N SER A 181 -2.75 4.61 -13.61
CA SER A 181 -3.89 3.70 -13.57
C SER A 181 -4.04 3.05 -12.21
N ASN A 182 -5.27 2.67 -11.89
CA ASN A 182 -5.61 1.80 -10.76
C ASN A 182 -5.65 0.31 -11.16
N ASP A 183 -5.39 -0.05 -12.42
CA ASP A 183 -5.42 -1.45 -12.87
C ASP A 183 -4.50 -2.35 -12.04
N LEU A 184 -5.05 -3.47 -11.56
CA LEU A 184 -4.29 -4.52 -10.89
C LEU A 184 -3.78 -5.56 -11.88
N ARG A 185 -2.83 -6.38 -11.44
CA ARG A 185 -2.41 -7.57 -12.20
C ARG A 185 -3.54 -8.62 -12.21
N PRO A 186 -3.56 -9.58 -13.14
CA PRO A 186 -4.45 -10.73 -13.03
C PRO A 186 -4.29 -11.41 -11.66
N ASP A 187 -5.39 -11.90 -11.09
CA ASP A 187 -5.34 -12.65 -9.84
C ASP A 187 -4.56 -13.96 -10.03
N GLY A 188 -3.78 -14.33 -9.04
CA GLY A 188 -2.81 -15.43 -9.09
C GLY A 188 -1.51 -15.11 -9.84
N TRP A 189 -1.22 -13.85 -10.19
CA TRP A 189 0.05 -13.48 -10.83
C TRP A 189 0.99 -12.78 -9.85
N THR A 190 2.18 -13.36 -9.64
CA THR A 190 3.26 -12.67 -8.93
C THR A 190 3.76 -11.43 -9.69
N SER A 191 4.70 -10.71 -9.06
CA SER A 191 5.38 -9.55 -9.65
C SER A 191 6.86 -9.55 -9.24
N ALA A 192 7.52 -8.39 -9.22
CA ALA A 192 8.82 -8.27 -8.54
C ALA A 192 8.67 -8.33 -6.99
N ASP A 193 7.44 -8.28 -6.50
CA ASP A 193 6.99 -8.47 -5.12
C ASP A 193 6.11 -9.73 -5.05
N ALA A 194 6.27 -10.56 -4.02
CA ALA A 194 5.56 -11.84 -3.95
C ALA A 194 4.03 -11.68 -3.85
N ALA A 195 3.53 -10.58 -3.27
CA ALA A 195 2.11 -10.24 -3.21
C ALA A 195 1.47 -9.92 -4.57
N GLY A 196 2.25 -9.88 -5.67
CA GLY A 196 1.78 -9.41 -6.97
C GLY A 196 1.61 -7.87 -7.04
N LEU A 197 2.11 -7.16 -6.03
CA LEU A 197 2.06 -5.71 -5.91
C LEU A 197 3.29 -5.02 -6.52
N PRO A 198 3.19 -3.76 -6.96
CA PRO A 198 4.37 -2.97 -7.33
C PRO A 198 5.25 -2.63 -6.12
N VAL A 199 6.57 -2.66 -6.29
CA VAL A 199 7.57 -2.38 -5.24
C VAL A 199 7.72 -0.88 -5.00
N LEU A 200 7.95 -0.08 -6.05
CA LEU A 200 8.21 1.37 -5.98
C LEU A 200 7.21 2.16 -5.11
N PRO A 201 5.88 1.92 -5.20
CA PRO A 201 4.89 2.62 -4.39
C PRO A 201 4.98 2.29 -2.90
N GLY A 202 5.51 1.12 -2.54
CA GLY A 202 5.74 0.71 -1.17
C GLY A 202 7.09 1.14 -0.59
N LEU A 203 7.99 1.75 -1.37
CA LEU A 203 9.28 2.19 -0.87
C LEU A 203 9.18 3.54 -0.16
N LEU A 204 9.69 3.64 1.07
CA LEU A 204 9.94 4.93 1.68
C LEU A 204 11.06 5.67 0.92
N ARG A 205 10.81 6.91 0.47
CA ARG A 205 11.81 7.68 -0.31
C ARG A 205 12.39 8.84 0.50
N TRP A 206 13.69 9.09 0.33
CA TRP A 206 14.41 10.12 1.09
C TRP A 206 13.81 11.49 0.88
N ARG A 207 13.43 11.79 -0.37
CA ARG A 207 12.82 13.08 -0.70
C ARG A 207 11.53 13.32 0.09
N GLU A 208 10.72 12.30 0.31
CA GLU A 208 9.43 12.41 1.02
C GLU A 208 9.64 12.66 2.50
N VAL A 209 10.58 11.93 3.11
CA VAL A 209 10.94 12.13 4.52
C VAL A 209 11.55 13.52 4.73
N ARG A 210 12.42 13.96 3.82
CA ARG A 210 13.04 15.29 3.86
C ARG A 210 12.00 16.41 3.69
N ASP A 211 11.05 16.23 2.80
CA ASP A 211 10.06 17.26 2.43
C ASP A 211 8.76 17.17 3.26
N ASP A 212 8.61 16.17 4.15
CA ASP A 212 7.39 15.90 4.95
C ASP A 212 6.17 15.59 4.10
N ARG A 213 6.35 14.71 3.11
CA ARG A 213 5.33 14.35 2.10
C ARG A 213 5.30 12.85 1.84
N ILE A 214 5.14 12.08 2.91
CA ILE A 214 4.91 10.64 2.83
C ILE A 214 3.41 10.46 2.83
N ASP A 215 2.86 9.95 1.73
CA ASP A 215 1.41 9.86 1.53
C ASP A 215 0.95 8.51 1.02
N HIS A 216 1.69 7.47 1.36
CA HIS A 216 1.44 6.13 0.90
C HIS A 216 1.84 5.09 1.95
N ALA A 217 1.31 3.87 1.78
CA ALA A 217 1.75 2.69 2.51
C ALA A 217 3.23 2.40 2.28
N ILE A 218 3.87 1.79 3.26
CA ILE A 218 5.24 1.28 3.12
C ILE A 218 5.21 -0.24 3.17
N ARG A 219 5.89 -0.91 2.24
CA ARG A 219 5.93 -2.37 2.21
C ARG A 219 6.90 -2.92 3.25
N PHE A 220 6.58 -4.10 3.76
CA PHE A 220 7.43 -4.86 4.66
C PHE A 220 7.25 -6.37 4.46
N THR A 221 8.07 -7.15 5.15
CA THR A 221 8.08 -8.61 5.05
C THR A 221 7.89 -9.31 6.40
N THR A 222 7.46 -10.57 6.35
CA THR A 222 7.51 -11.53 7.47
C THR A 222 7.92 -12.91 6.97
N ASP A 223 8.32 -13.81 7.86
CA ASP A 223 8.88 -15.12 7.51
C ASP A 223 7.83 -16.16 7.14
N GLU A 224 6.70 -16.19 7.86
CA GLU A 224 5.61 -17.14 7.62
C GLU A 224 4.30 -16.44 7.24
N THR A 225 3.76 -16.78 6.07
CA THR A 225 2.52 -16.18 5.55
C THR A 225 1.49 -17.23 5.14
N SER A 226 0.24 -16.79 5.08
CA SER A 226 -0.88 -17.58 4.60
C SER A 226 -0.79 -17.79 3.08
N SER A 227 -1.27 -18.93 2.57
CA SER A 227 -1.47 -19.20 1.14
C SER A 227 -2.76 -18.56 0.60
N HIS A 228 -3.11 -17.42 1.17
CA HIS A 228 -4.25 -16.58 0.82
C HIS A 228 -3.72 -15.15 0.75
N HIS A 229 -4.38 -14.32 -0.05
CA HIS A 229 -4.08 -12.90 -0.15
C HIS A 229 -5.35 -12.06 0.00
N LEU A 230 -5.16 -10.82 0.47
CA LEU A 230 -6.22 -9.82 0.57
C LEU A 230 -6.06 -8.83 -0.56
N TRP A 231 -7.19 -8.37 -1.11
CA TRP A 231 -7.18 -7.25 -2.06
C TRP A 231 -6.42 -6.04 -1.46
N PRO A 232 -5.59 -5.34 -2.25
CA PRO A 232 -5.36 -5.50 -3.70
C PRO A 232 -4.19 -6.42 -4.07
N ALA A 233 -3.62 -7.19 -3.13
CA ALA A 233 -2.65 -8.22 -3.49
C ALA A 233 -3.30 -9.23 -4.44
N ARG A 234 -2.48 -9.80 -5.34
CA ARG A 234 -2.90 -10.68 -6.43
C ARG A 234 -2.22 -12.04 -6.39
N HIS A 235 -1.39 -12.27 -5.38
CA HIS A 235 -0.59 -13.46 -5.26
C HIS A 235 -0.15 -13.62 -3.81
N ASP A 236 0.28 -14.82 -3.43
CA ASP A 236 0.77 -15.18 -2.12
C ASP A 236 2.12 -15.92 -2.21
N ALA A 237 2.96 -15.81 -1.18
CA ALA A 237 4.16 -16.66 -1.06
C ALA A 237 3.84 -18.00 -0.36
N GLY A 238 2.80 -18.01 0.49
CA GLY A 238 2.11 -19.20 0.95
C GLY A 238 2.96 -20.23 1.70
N SER A 239 3.40 -19.90 2.92
CA SER A 239 4.08 -20.87 3.80
C SER A 239 3.09 -21.83 4.48
N HIS A 240 1.85 -21.39 4.72
CA HIS A 240 0.82 -22.13 5.47
C HIS A 240 -0.58 -21.92 4.88
N THR A 241 -1.43 -22.95 4.84
CA THR A 241 -2.83 -22.80 4.38
C THR A 241 -3.78 -22.22 5.43
N SER A 242 -3.29 -22.02 6.66
CA SER A 242 -4.06 -21.53 7.80
C SER A 242 -4.27 -20.02 7.75
N LEU A 243 -5.50 -19.59 8.07
CA LEU A 243 -5.86 -18.17 8.21
C LEU A 243 -5.33 -17.52 9.49
N ALA A 244 -4.70 -18.30 10.38
CA ALA A 244 -4.01 -17.78 11.55
C ALA A 244 -2.68 -17.08 11.19
N TYR A 245 -2.17 -17.31 9.97
CA TYR A 245 -1.02 -16.59 9.44
C TYR A 245 -1.47 -15.35 8.66
N PRO A 246 -0.66 -14.28 8.64
CA PRO A 246 -1.00 -13.08 7.89
C PRO A 246 -0.98 -13.37 6.37
N PRO A 247 -2.02 -12.94 5.63
CA PRO A 247 -2.04 -13.03 4.18
C PRO A 247 -1.27 -11.87 3.52
N MET A 248 -0.76 -12.09 2.31
CA MET A 248 -0.23 -10.98 1.49
C MET A 248 -1.30 -9.90 1.29
N GLY A 249 -0.90 -8.63 1.28
CA GLY A 249 -1.80 -7.48 1.21
C GLY A 249 -2.38 -7.03 2.56
N ALA A 250 -2.18 -7.80 3.65
CA ALA A 250 -2.59 -7.37 4.98
C ALA A 250 -1.93 -6.03 5.36
N ARG A 251 -2.74 -5.12 5.91
CA ARG A 251 -2.36 -3.74 6.23
C ARG A 251 -2.27 -3.57 7.75
N PHE A 252 -1.17 -3.00 8.22
CA PHE A 252 -0.86 -2.83 9.64
C PHE A 252 -0.69 -1.34 9.96
N ARG A 253 -1.46 -0.85 10.92
CA ARG A 253 -1.46 0.54 11.36
C ARG A 253 -0.72 0.66 12.69
N LEU A 254 0.17 1.63 12.82
CA LEU A 254 0.78 1.99 14.11
C LEU A 254 -0.25 2.69 14.99
N ASP A 255 -0.26 2.38 16.28
CA ASP A 255 -1.14 3.05 17.27
C ASP A 255 -1.10 4.59 17.11
N PRO A 256 -2.25 5.27 16.92
CA PRO A 256 -2.30 6.73 16.86
C PRO A 256 -1.76 7.41 18.13
N GLY A 257 -1.80 6.73 19.28
CA GLY A 257 -1.27 7.18 20.57
C GLY A 257 0.22 6.88 20.80
N PHE A 258 0.92 6.27 19.85
CA PHE A 258 2.33 5.89 20.00
C PHE A 258 3.21 7.05 20.47
N ASP A 259 3.94 6.86 21.57
CA ASP A 259 4.79 7.90 22.15
C ASP A 259 6.00 8.16 21.25
N THR A 260 6.15 9.41 20.81
CA THR A 260 7.27 9.85 19.98
C THR A 260 8.32 10.63 20.75
N THR A 261 8.26 10.62 22.08
CA THR A 261 9.28 11.23 22.94
C THR A 261 10.65 10.61 22.64
N GLY A 262 11.66 11.46 22.48
CA GLY A 262 13.02 11.02 22.11
C GLY A 262 13.29 10.82 20.61
N TYR A 263 12.26 10.69 19.76
CA TYR A 263 12.45 10.50 18.31
C TYR A 263 12.88 11.79 17.60
N GLY A 264 13.78 11.68 16.62
CA GLY A 264 14.18 12.80 15.78
C GLY A 264 13.05 13.31 14.89
N ARG A 265 13.15 14.56 14.41
CA ARG A 265 12.11 15.19 13.56
C ARG A 265 11.75 14.34 12.34
N LEU A 266 12.74 13.73 11.69
CA LEU A 266 12.53 12.92 10.49
C LEU A 266 11.82 11.60 10.81
N ALA A 267 12.16 10.94 11.93
CA ALA A 267 11.51 9.70 12.35
C ALA A 267 10.03 9.93 12.66
N ARG A 268 9.69 11.06 13.31
CA ARG A 268 8.30 11.45 13.55
C ARG A 268 7.48 11.64 12.28
N ARG A 269 8.10 11.97 11.14
CA ARG A 269 7.40 12.05 9.85
C ARG A 269 6.99 10.67 9.36
N VAL A 270 7.91 9.71 9.48
CA VAL A 270 7.67 8.30 9.11
C VAL A 270 6.64 7.68 10.05
N ILE A 271 6.73 7.93 11.35
CA ILE A 271 5.74 7.47 12.35
C ILE A 271 4.33 7.96 11.99
N ARG A 272 4.16 9.23 11.63
CA ARG A 272 2.85 9.73 11.16
C ARG A 272 2.37 8.98 9.91
N ALA A 273 3.27 8.67 8.98
CA ALA A 273 2.91 7.86 7.82
C ALA A 273 2.47 6.43 8.20
N PHE A 274 3.09 5.82 9.20
CA PHE A 274 2.65 4.52 9.72
C PHE A 274 1.28 4.59 10.44
N GLN A 275 0.95 5.72 11.05
CA GLN A 275 -0.36 5.93 11.68
C GLN A 275 -1.45 6.20 10.64
N THR A 276 -1.15 6.97 9.59
CA THR A 276 -2.13 7.36 8.55
C THR A 276 -2.27 6.33 7.45
N TYR A 277 -1.17 5.80 6.92
CA TYR A 277 -1.16 4.88 5.78
C TYR A 277 -0.74 3.47 6.16
N GLY A 278 0.05 3.29 7.21
CA GLY A 278 0.46 1.96 7.68
C GLY A 278 1.47 1.24 6.79
N LEU A 279 1.70 -0.01 7.17
CA LEU A 279 2.58 -0.97 6.51
C LEU A 279 1.75 -2.02 5.75
N VAL A 280 2.23 -2.46 4.59
CA VAL A 280 1.64 -3.59 3.84
C VAL A 280 2.58 -4.77 3.80
N LEU A 281 2.07 -5.94 4.20
CA LEU A 281 2.78 -7.19 4.04
C LEU A 281 2.79 -7.56 2.56
N ALA A 282 3.97 -7.51 1.93
CA ALA A 282 4.11 -7.67 0.49
C ALA A 282 4.94 -8.90 0.10
N ASP A 283 5.81 -9.39 0.99
CA ASP A 283 6.72 -10.50 0.67
C ASP A 283 7.08 -11.34 1.88
N ASN A 284 7.60 -12.54 1.62
CA ASN A 284 8.25 -13.35 2.62
C ASN A 284 9.71 -12.88 2.79
N GLY A 285 10.15 -12.73 4.03
CA GLY A 285 11.46 -12.21 4.36
C GLY A 285 11.70 -12.20 5.86
N SER A 286 12.63 -11.38 6.33
CA SER A 286 12.82 -11.22 7.77
C SER A 286 11.65 -10.42 8.38
N PRO A 287 11.10 -10.84 9.53
CA PRO A 287 9.99 -10.15 10.18
C PRO A 287 10.26 -8.67 10.44
N TRP A 288 9.30 -7.83 10.04
CA TRP A 288 9.30 -6.38 10.26
C TRP A 288 10.40 -5.60 9.54
N PHE A 289 10.99 -6.20 8.50
CA PHE A 289 11.87 -5.50 7.57
C PHE A 289 11.02 -4.67 6.62
N PHE A 290 11.05 -3.35 6.74
CA PHE A 290 10.31 -2.43 5.88
C PHE A 290 11.26 -1.69 4.93
N GLN A 291 10.83 -1.51 3.68
CA GLN A 291 11.76 -1.19 2.59
C GLN A 291 11.72 0.28 2.19
N GLY A 292 12.88 0.76 1.77
CA GLY A 292 13.08 2.13 1.30
C GLY A 292 13.92 2.17 0.03
N GLU A 293 13.93 3.34 -0.60
CA GLU A 293 14.79 3.55 -1.76
C GLU A 293 16.26 3.55 -1.35
N GLN A 294 17.11 3.09 -2.27
CA GLN A 294 18.54 3.21 -2.11
C GLN A 294 18.98 4.68 -2.22
N HIS A 295 19.39 5.29 -1.10
CA HIS A 295 19.83 6.68 -1.10
C HIS A 295 20.94 6.96 -0.07
N ARG A 296 22.02 7.64 -0.50
CA ARG A 296 23.19 7.94 0.35
C ARG A 296 22.94 8.98 1.45
N ALA A 297 21.84 9.71 1.38
CA ALA A 297 21.55 10.81 2.30
C ALA A 297 20.65 10.40 3.48
N TRP A 298 20.30 9.12 3.59
CA TRP A 298 19.61 8.60 4.77
C TRP A 298 20.47 8.86 6.02
N PRO A 299 19.98 9.66 7.00
CA PRO A 299 20.76 9.93 8.21
C PRO A 299 20.80 8.71 9.13
N GLU A 300 21.97 8.37 9.66
CA GLU A 300 22.12 7.26 10.62
C GLU A 300 21.17 7.40 11.81
N ARG A 301 21.01 8.62 12.33
CA ARG A 301 20.08 8.89 13.43
C ARG A 301 18.64 8.53 13.11
N LEU A 302 18.18 8.78 11.87
CA LEU A 302 16.84 8.39 11.45
C LEU A 302 16.70 6.87 11.48
N ILE A 303 17.68 6.15 10.94
CA ILE A 303 17.66 4.68 10.93
C ILE A 303 17.66 4.13 12.37
N ALA A 304 18.49 4.69 13.26
CA ALA A 304 18.54 4.30 14.66
C ALA A 304 17.25 4.60 15.42
N ASP A 305 16.57 5.71 15.11
CA ASP A 305 15.26 6.02 15.68
C ASP A 305 14.21 5.00 15.23
N LEU A 306 14.11 4.71 13.93
CA LEU A 306 13.09 3.80 13.40
C LEU A 306 13.23 2.35 13.90
N LYS A 307 14.45 1.94 14.29
CA LYS A 307 14.76 0.65 14.91
C LYS A 307 14.25 0.51 16.36
N GLN A 308 13.69 1.55 16.95
CA GLN A 308 13.14 1.52 18.32
C GLN A 308 11.61 1.38 18.34
N ILE A 309 10.99 1.28 17.17
CA ILE A 309 9.53 1.12 17.07
C ILE A 309 9.23 -0.36 17.23
N PRO A 310 8.52 -0.78 18.28
CA PRO A 310 8.22 -2.18 18.50
C PRO A 310 7.12 -2.65 17.54
N ALA A 311 7.23 -3.89 17.09
CA ALA A 311 6.26 -4.52 16.20
C ALA A 311 4.85 -4.60 16.81
N ASP A 312 4.77 -4.86 18.12
CA ASP A 312 3.50 -4.99 18.85
C ASP A 312 2.70 -3.68 18.99
N ALA A 313 3.29 -2.52 18.66
CA ALA A 313 2.58 -1.25 18.55
C ALA A 313 1.71 -1.16 17.28
N PHE A 314 1.80 -2.13 16.37
CA PHE A 314 0.98 -2.21 15.17
C PHE A 314 -0.23 -3.12 15.38
N VAL A 315 -1.34 -2.77 14.72
CA VAL A 315 -2.52 -3.62 14.59
C VAL A 315 -2.85 -3.82 13.12
N ALA A 316 -3.28 -5.02 12.74
CA ALA A 316 -3.85 -5.24 11.42
C ALA A 316 -5.22 -4.54 11.34
N VAL A 317 -5.50 -3.86 10.24
CA VAL A 317 -6.78 -3.17 10.00
C VAL A 317 -7.57 -3.85 8.89
N ASP A 318 -8.89 -3.80 9.00
CA ASP A 318 -9.78 -4.28 7.95
C ASP A 318 -9.91 -3.22 6.85
N THR A 319 -9.39 -3.56 5.67
CA THR A 319 -9.40 -2.70 4.47
C THR A 319 -10.50 -3.05 3.48
N SER A 320 -11.37 -4.02 3.79
CA SER A 320 -12.42 -4.49 2.88
C SER A 320 -13.38 -3.39 2.44
N SER A 321 -13.66 -2.43 3.33
CA SER A 321 -14.52 -1.26 3.05
C SER A 321 -13.94 -0.28 2.03
N LEU A 322 -12.63 -0.32 1.79
CA LEU A 322 -11.97 0.52 0.79
C LEU A 322 -12.21 0.02 -0.64
N MET A 323 -12.53 -1.26 -0.83
CA MET A 323 -12.61 -1.87 -2.16
C MET A 323 -13.82 -1.36 -2.95
N VAL A 324 -13.56 -0.71 -4.07
CA VAL A 324 -14.59 -0.29 -5.04
C VAL A 324 -14.87 -1.41 -6.05
N ASP A 325 -13.80 -2.02 -6.56
CA ASP A 325 -13.85 -3.07 -7.58
C ASP A 325 -12.69 -4.05 -7.35
N LEU A 326 -12.95 -5.35 -7.54
CA LEU A 326 -11.99 -6.42 -7.24
C LEU A 326 -10.73 -6.38 -8.11
N ASP A 327 -10.83 -5.85 -9.34
CA ASP A 327 -9.73 -5.79 -10.32
C ASP A 327 -9.12 -4.39 -10.43
N SER A 328 -9.51 -3.47 -9.54
CA SER A 328 -8.98 -2.11 -9.44
C SER A 328 -8.42 -1.84 -8.06
N GLY A 329 -7.29 -1.14 -7.99
CA GLY A 329 -6.73 -0.59 -6.77
C GLY A 329 -7.38 0.74 -6.36
N ALA A 330 -8.51 1.12 -6.95
CA ALA A 330 -9.24 2.33 -6.58
C ALA A 330 -9.97 2.14 -5.24
N VAL A 331 -10.02 3.21 -4.44
CA VAL A 331 -10.70 3.27 -3.15
C VAL A 331 -11.81 4.33 -3.12
N ASN A 332 -12.76 4.16 -2.18
CA ASN A 332 -13.89 5.07 -1.95
C ASN A 332 -13.49 6.43 -1.34
#